data_AF-A0A9E3D0A8-F1
#
_entry.id   AF-A0A9E3D0A8-F1
#
_cell.length_a   1.000
_cell.length_b   1.000
_cell.length_c   1.000
_cell.angle_alpha   90.00
_cell.angle_beta   90.00
_cell.angle_gamma   90.00
#
_symmetry.space_group_name_H-M   'P 1'
#
loop_
_entity.id
_entity.type
_entity.pdbx_description
1 polymer ?
#
loop_
_entity_poly.entity_id
_entity_poly.type
_entity_poly.pdbx_seq_one_letter_code
_entity_poly.pdbx_strand_id
1 'polypeptide(L)'
;MIRRRFLPLVLALGTVVATTAQAQTHRFFPATALRGEFLLTQFPDALINGQPAKLAPGVRLFGDTGLLLSPASITGQKAIVHYVVEQSSGLVMTLWILNPAELANKVWPGTPQEAAGMQFEPATQTWRKP
;
A
#
# COMPACT_ATOMS: atom_id res chain seq x y z
N MET A 1 -73.37 -4.66 -15.95
CA MET A 1 -72.28 -3.74 -16.38
C MET A 1 -72.16 -2.69 -15.28
N ILE A 2 -71.07 -2.44 -14.55
CA ILE A 2 -69.63 -2.41 -14.82
C ILE A 2 -68.90 -2.54 -13.46
N ARG A 3 -67.86 -3.38 -13.37
CA ARG A 3 -66.97 -3.46 -12.20
C ARG A 3 -65.86 -2.41 -12.33
N ARG A 4 -65.86 -1.39 -11.46
CA ARG A 4 -64.75 -0.42 -11.35
C ARG A 4 -63.57 -1.06 -10.62
N ARG A 5 -62.54 -1.45 -11.38
CA ARG A 5 -61.23 -1.84 -10.84
C ARG A 5 -60.41 -0.57 -10.64
N PHE A 6 -60.15 -0.20 -9.39
CA PHE A 6 -59.13 0.79 -9.05
C PHE A 6 -57.79 0.06 -8.91
N LEU A 7 -56.82 0.42 -9.74
CA LEU A 7 -55.44 -0.04 -9.66
C LEU A 7 -54.60 1.10 -9.07
N PRO A 8 -54.04 0.99 -7.86
CA PRO A 8 -53.09 1.98 -7.39
C PRO A 8 -51.73 1.72 -8.06
N LEU A 9 -51.28 2.71 -8.82
CA LEU A 9 -49.92 2.80 -9.35
C LEU A 9 -48.96 3.08 -8.19
N VAL A 10 -48.26 2.04 -7.72
CA VAL A 10 -47.18 2.20 -6.73
C VAL A 10 -45.91 2.59 -7.47
N LEU A 11 -45.53 3.87 -7.37
CA LEU A 11 -44.28 4.41 -7.89
C LEU A 11 -43.16 4.10 -6.88
N ALA A 12 -42.38 3.04 -7.12
CA ALA A 12 -41.22 2.74 -6.30
C ALA A 12 -40.05 3.67 -6.69
N LEU A 13 -39.79 4.69 -5.87
CA LEU A 13 -38.57 5.51 -5.96
C LEU A 13 -37.38 4.65 -5.51
N GLY A 14 -36.61 4.12 -6.47
CA GLY A 14 -35.35 3.46 -6.20
C GLY A 14 -34.27 4.48 -5.84
N THR A 15 -33.89 4.55 -4.57
CA THR A 15 -32.69 5.27 -4.12
C THR A 15 -31.45 4.51 -4.59
N VAL A 16 -30.82 5.00 -5.66
CA VAL A 16 -29.48 4.56 -6.06
C VAL A 16 -28.49 5.15 -5.04
N VAL A 17 -28.03 4.33 -4.10
CA VAL A 17 -26.90 4.68 -3.25
C VAL A 17 -25.66 4.66 -4.13
N ALA A 18 -25.18 5.84 -4.54
CA ALA A 18 -23.90 5.97 -5.23
C ALA A 18 -22.78 5.67 -4.24
N THR A 19 -22.22 4.46 -4.30
CA THR A 19 -21.00 4.12 -3.57
C THR A 19 -19.86 4.94 -4.17
N THR A 20 -19.39 5.97 -3.46
CA THR A 20 -18.19 6.70 -3.86
C THR A 20 -17.01 5.73 -3.81
N ALA A 21 -16.52 5.28 -4.96
CA ALA A 21 -15.27 4.55 -5.04
C ALA A 21 -14.16 5.49 -4.55
N GLN A 22 -13.59 5.23 -3.38
CA GLN A 22 -12.39 5.93 -2.95
C GLN A 22 -11.28 5.51 -3.93
N ALA A 23 -10.97 6.36 -4.90
CA ALA A 23 -9.80 6.20 -5.73
C ALA A 23 -8.60 6.14 -4.79
N GLN A 24 -7.92 4.99 -4.70
CA GLN A 24 -6.71 4.87 -3.90
C GLN A 24 -5.64 5.75 -4.54
N THR A 25 -5.39 6.88 -3.91
CA THR A 25 -4.41 7.85 -4.38
C THR A 25 -3.00 7.31 -4.14
N HIS A 26 -2.06 7.76 -4.97
CA HIS A 26 -0.65 7.53 -4.73
C HIS A 26 -0.25 8.20 -3.42
N ARG A 27 0.20 7.42 -2.42
CA ARG A 27 0.64 7.97 -1.14
C ARG A 27 1.99 8.67 -1.29
N PHE A 28 2.31 9.53 -0.33
CA PHE A 28 3.63 10.16 -0.25
C PHE A 28 4.59 9.27 0.53
N PHE A 29 5.75 9.00 -0.05
CA PHE A 29 6.83 8.23 0.54
C PHE A 29 8.05 9.11 0.79
N PRO A 30 8.81 8.85 1.86
CA PRO A 30 10.08 9.54 2.10
C PRO A 30 11.13 9.10 1.07
N ALA A 31 12.11 9.96 0.79
CA ALA A 31 13.26 9.66 -0.08
C ALA A 31 14.14 8.50 0.44
N THR A 32 13.97 8.11 1.70
CA THR A 32 14.69 6.97 2.28
C THR A 32 13.97 5.65 2.10
N ALA A 33 12.75 5.64 1.56
CA ALA A 33 12.04 4.40 1.32
C ALA A 33 12.67 3.66 0.14
N LEU A 34 12.87 2.36 0.31
CA LEU A 34 13.34 1.43 -0.71
C LEU A 34 12.19 0.54 -1.15
N ARG A 35 12.30 -0.12 -2.31
CA ARG A 35 11.30 -1.05 -2.84
C ARG A 35 11.79 -2.48 -2.82
N GLY A 36 10.93 -3.41 -2.44
CA GLY A 36 11.25 -4.83 -2.53
C GLY A 36 10.04 -5.75 -2.51
N GLU A 37 10.26 -7.02 -2.85
CA GLU A 37 9.34 -8.10 -2.46
C GLU A 37 9.55 -8.40 -0.99
N PHE A 38 8.47 -8.38 -0.22
CA PHE A 38 8.48 -8.64 1.21
C PHE A 38 7.68 -9.88 1.53
N LEU A 39 8.17 -10.66 2.49
CA LEU A 39 7.48 -11.78 3.10
C LEU A 39 7.73 -11.77 4.61
N LEU A 40 6.69 -11.62 5.41
CA LEU A 40 6.79 -11.81 6.86
C LEU A 40 6.77 -13.31 7.17
N THR A 41 7.88 -13.87 7.66
CA THR A 41 7.96 -15.31 7.95
C THR A 41 7.40 -15.63 9.33
N GLN A 42 7.88 -14.92 10.36
CA GLN A 42 7.41 -14.96 11.73
C GLN A 42 7.82 -13.64 12.36
N PHE A 43 6.96 -12.92 13.07
CA PHE A 43 7.39 -11.65 13.66
C PHE A 43 8.48 -11.89 14.74
N PRO A 44 9.62 -11.18 14.71
CA PRO A 44 9.99 -10.03 13.85
C PRO A 44 10.82 -10.37 12.60
N ASP A 45 11.06 -11.64 12.29
CA ASP A 45 11.83 -12.10 11.13
C ASP A 45 11.03 -12.10 9.81
N ALA A 46 11.62 -11.48 8.79
CA ALA A 46 11.05 -11.37 7.45
C ALA A 46 12.10 -11.63 6.37
N LEU A 47 11.64 -11.69 5.13
CA LEU A 47 12.49 -11.68 3.94
C LEU A 47 12.18 -10.42 3.13
N ILE A 48 13.21 -9.73 2.66
CA ILE A 48 13.12 -8.66 1.66
C ILE A 48 14.01 -9.06 0.48
N ASN A 49 13.42 -9.14 -0.71
CA ASN A 49 14.09 -9.64 -1.93
C ASN A 49 14.76 -11.00 -1.70
N GLY A 50 14.12 -11.87 -0.89
CA GLY A 50 14.63 -13.19 -0.50
C GLY A 50 15.76 -13.18 0.53
N GLN A 51 16.22 -12.01 0.99
CA GLN A 51 17.27 -11.89 2.01
C GLN A 51 16.66 -11.70 3.41
N PRO A 52 17.27 -12.27 4.47
CA PRO A 52 16.82 -12.05 5.85
C PRO A 52 16.77 -10.57 6.23
N ALA A 53 15.65 -10.15 6.82
CA ALA A 53 15.42 -8.82 7.36
C ALA A 53 14.72 -8.92 8.71
N LYS A 54 14.93 -7.93 9.60
CA LYS A 54 14.26 -7.86 10.89
C LYS A 54 13.40 -6.61 11.00
N LEU A 55 12.16 -6.81 11.44
CA LEU A 55 11.25 -5.73 11.77
C LEU A 55 11.58 -5.17 13.15
N ALA A 56 11.42 -3.86 13.31
CA ALA A 56 11.52 -3.25 14.64
C ALA A 56 10.30 -3.60 15.52
N PRO A 57 10.46 -3.59 16.86
CA PRO A 57 9.34 -3.82 17.79
C PRO A 57 8.15 -2.88 17.57
N GLY A 58 8.42 -1.65 17.11
CA GLY A 58 7.42 -0.62 16.81
C GLY A 58 7.16 -0.39 15.32
N VAL A 59 7.42 -1.39 14.47
CA VAL A 59 7.24 -1.25 13.01
C VAL A 59 5.83 -0.79 12.65
N ARG A 60 5.74 0.16 11.72
CA ARG A 60 4.46 0.60 11.14
C ARG A 60 4.23 -0.14 9.82
N LEU A 61 3.22 -1.01 9.80
CA LEU A 61 2.80 -1.77 8.61
C LEU A 61 1.53 -1.16 8.04
N PHE A 62 1.61 -0.56 6.86
CA PHE A 62 0.47 -0.02 6.15
C PHE A 62 0.05 -0.95 5.00
N GLY A 63 -1.24 -1.25 4.91
CA GLY A 63 -1.82 -1.96 3.76
C GLY A 63 -1.85 -1.10 2.50
N ASP A 64 -2.36 -1.66 1.40
CA ASP A 64 -2.59 -0.96 0.12
C ASP A 64 -3.57 0.24 0.25
N THR A 65 -4.53 0.12 1.16
CA THR A 65 -5.48 1.18 1.56
C THR A 65 -4.86 2.27 2.42
N GLY A 66 -3.62 2.11 2.89
CA GLY A 66 -2.98 3.03 3.84
C GLY A 66 -3.42 2.86 5.30
N LEU A 67 -4.24 1.85 5.62
CA LEU A 67 -4.57 1.51 7.00
C LEU A 67 -3.46 0.70 7.66
N LEU A 68 -3.30 0.85 8.98
CA LEU A 68 -2.37 0.03 9.75
C LEU A 68 -2.83 -1.42 9.80
N LEU A 69 -1.90 -2.34 9.58
CA LEU A 69 -2.11 -3.78 9.63
C LEU A 69 -1.42 -4.39 10.84
N SER A 70 -2.00 -5.47 11.34
CA SER A 70 -1.35 -6.32 12.34
C SER A 70 -0.32 -7.22 11.65
N PRO A 71 0.87 -7.46 12.22
CA PRO A 71 1.81 -8.46 11.69
C PRO A 71 1.16 -9.84 11.49
N ALA A 72 0.24 -10.22 12.38
CA ALA A 72 -0.47 -11.50 12.28
C ALA A 72 -1.34 -11.60 11.00
N SER A 73 -1.90 -10.48 10.51
CA SER A 73 -2.79 -10.50 9.34
C SER A 73 -2.07 -10.65 8.00
N ILE A 74 -0.73 -10.51 7.99
CA ILE A 74 0.10 -10.55 6.77
C ILE A 74 1.25 -11.58 6.85
N THR A 75 1.33 -12.34 7.93
CA THR A 75 2.33 -13.42 8.07
C THR A 75 2.11 -14.48 6.98
N GLY A 76 3.18 -14.89 6.32
CA GLY A 76 3.17 -15.85 5.22
C GLY A 76 2.75 -15.26 3.86
N GLN A 77 2.39 -13.98 3.78
CA GLN A 77 1.96 -13.35 2.54
C GLN A 77 3.12 -12.59 1.88
N LYS A 78 3.27 -12.79 0.57
CA LYS A 78 4.19 -12.02 -0.27
C LYS A 78 3.51 -10.76 -0.78
N ALA A 79 4.23 -9.64 -0.74
CA ALA A 79 3.76 -8.37 -1.30
C ALA A 79 4.92 -7.53 -1.83
N ILE A 80 4.66 -6.69 -2.83
CA ILE A 80 5.61 -5.63 -3.20
C ILE A 80 5.37 -4.43 -2.28
N VAL A 81 6.45 -3.94 -1.69
CA VAL A 81 6.38 -2.94 -0.63
C VAL A 81 7.34 -1.78 -0.88
N HIS A 82 7.02 -0.64 -0.29
CA HIS A 82 8.04 0.32 0.12
C HIS A 82 8.40 0.11 1.59
N TYR A 83 9.66 0.30 1.95
CA TYR A 83 10.13 0.11 3.32
C TYR A 83 11.25 1.07 3.70
N VAL A 84 11.33 1.45 4.96
CA VAL A 84 12.41 2.28 5.53
C VAL A 84 13.18 1.46 6.55
N VAL A 85 14.51 1.47 6.42
CA VAL A 85 15.44 0.82 7.33
C VAL A 85 16.13 1.89 8.17
N GLU A 86 16.22 1.67 9.48
CA GLU A 86 17.02 2.50 10.36
C GLU A 86 18.52 2.20 10.16
N GLN A 87 19.32 3.23 9.90
CA GLN A 87 20.74 3.07 9.51
C GLN A 87 21.62 2.51 10.64
N SER A 88 21.30 2.81 11.91
CA SER A 88 22.10 2.39 13.07
C SER A 88 21.85 0.93 13.46
N SER A 89 20.59 0.49 13.45
CA SER A 89 20.20 -0.86 13.88
C SER A 89 20.02 -1.85 12.72
N GLY A 90 19.82 -1.35 11.50
CA GLY A 90 19.45 -2.17 10.33
C GLY A 90 18.01 -2.70 10.39
N LEU A 91 17.19 -2.24 11.34
CA LEU A 91 15.81 -2.70 11.49
C LEU A 91 14.86 -1.97 10.57
N VAL A 92 13.86 -2.68 10.07
CA VAL A 92 12.77 -2.09 9.28
C VAL A 92 11.81 -1.35 10.21
N MET A 93 11.69 -0.03 10.00
CA MET A 93 10.90 0.90 10.81
C MET A 93 9.47 1.06 10.30
N THR A 94 9.32 1.11 8.98
CA THR A 94 8.03 1.38 8.34
C THR A 94 7.96 0.67 7.01
N LEU A 95 6.76 0.20 6.67
CA LEU A 95 6.51 -0.67 5.55
C LEU A 95 5.13 -0.36 4.98
N TRP A 96 5.03 -0.23 3.67
CA TRP A 96 3.78 0.04 2.95
C TRP A 96 3.60 -1.01 1.87
N ILE A 97 2.54 -1.79 1.95
CA ILE A 97 2.08 -2.64 0.83
C ILE A 97 1.60 -1.72 -0.28
N LEU A 98 2.16 -1.86 -1.48
CA LEU A 98 1.87 -0.94 -2.57
C LEU A 98 0.54 -1.26 -3.25
N ASN A 99 -0.23 -0.21 -3.51
CA ASN A 99 -1.46 -0.30 -4.30
C ASN A 99 -1.14 -0.26 -5.81
N PRO A 100 -2.14 -0.52 -6.69
CA PRO A 100 -1.92 -0.54 -8.14
C PRO A 100 -1.36 0.78 -8.71
N ALA A 101 -1.78 1.94 -8.18
CA ALA A 101 -1.30 3.24 -8.64
C ALA A 101 0.19 3.46 -8.29
N GLU A 102 0.65 2.95 -7.16
CA GLU A 102 2.04 3.04 -6.71
C GLU A 102 2.95 2.05 -7.44
N LEU A 103 2.42 0.86 -7.76
CA LEU A 103 3.09 -0.14 -8.60
C LEU A 103 3.24 0.31 -10.06
N ALA A 104 2.44 1.28 -10.52
CA ALA A 104 2.58 1.89 -11.83
C ALA A 104 3.84 2.74 -11.95
N ASN A 105 4.30 3.36 -10.85
CA ASN A 105 5.61 4.01 -10.81
C ASN A 105 6.69 2.93 -10.83
N LYS A 106 7.34 2.71 -11.99
CA LYS A 106 8.35 1.65 -12.16
C LYS A 106 9.73 2.01 -11.60
N VAL A 107 10.00 3.29 -11.34
CA VAL A 107 11.33 3.76 -10.95
C VAL A 107 11.35 4.02 -9.45
N TRP A 108 11.89 3.06 -8.71
CA TRP A 108 12.13 3.18 -7.27
C TRP A 108 13.35 2.35 -6.88
N PRO A 109 14.29 2.87 -6.08
CA PRO A 109 15.49 2.13 -5.70
C PRO A 109 15.15 0.93 -4.82
N GLY A 110 15.75 -0.21 -5.10
CA GLY A 110 15.61 -1.42 -4.27
C GLY A 110 16.68 -1.53 -3.19
N THR A 111 17.77 -0.78 -3.32
CA THR A 111 18.89 -0.77 -2.37
C THR A 111 19.37 0.65 -2.04
N PRO A 112 20.02 0.86 -0.88
CA PRO A 112 20.64 2.14 -0.55
C PRO A 112 21.68 2.59 -1.59
N GLN A 113 22.41 1.65 -2.18
CA GLN A 113 23.44 1.92 -3.19
C GLN A 113 22.83 2.47 -4.48
N GLU A 114 21.72 1.88 -4.93
CA GLU A 114 20.96 2.42 -6.07
C GLU A 114 20.40 3.81 -5.77
N ALA A 115 19.84 4.01 -4.57
CA ALA A 115 19.29 5.30 -4.17
C ALA A 115 20.36 6.41 -4.15
N ALA A 116 21.59 6.11 -3.72
CA ALA A 116 22.69 7.07 -3.69
C ALA A 116 23.11 7.59 -5.08
N GLY A 117 22.85 6.81 -6.14
CA GLY A 117 23.10 7.20 -7.52
C GLY A 117 21.91 7.87 -8.21
N MET A 118 20.82 8.15 -7.49
CA MET A 118 19.59 8.73 -8.04
C MET A 118 19.22 10.03 -7.32
N GLN A 119 18.42 10.86 -7.99
CA GLN A 119 17.83 12.07 -7.44
C GLN A 119 16.33 11.86 -7.22
N PHE A 120 15.86 12.17 -6.01
CA PHE A 120 14.44 12.09 -5.66
C PHE A 120 13.76 13.45 -5.86
N GLU A 121 12.61 13.44 -6.52
CA GLU A 121 11.81 14.64 -6.79
C GLU A 121 10.53 14.64 -5.96
N PRO A 122 10.49 15.35 -4.80
CA PRO A 122 9.42 15.21 -3.82
C PRO A 122 8.04 15.57 -4.35
N ALA A 123 7.98 16.58 -5.23
CA ALA A 123 6.73 17.10 -5.80
C ALA A 123 6.02 16.09 -6.70
N THR A 124 6.77 15.16 -7.32
CA THR A 124 6.22 14.17 -8.26
C THR A 124 6.34 12.74 -7.77
N GLN A 125 6.97 12.50 -6.61
CA GLN A 125 7.24 11.17 -6.07
C GLN A 125 7.98 10.26 -7.07
N THR A 126 8.92 10.84 -7.82
CA THR A 126 9.72 10.11 -8.82
C THR A 126 11.19 10.12 -8.49
N TRP A 127 11.87 9.03 -8.89
CA TRP A 127 13.32 8.94 -8.89
C TRP A 127 13.84 9.10 -10.32
N ARG A 128 14.91 9.87 -10.46
CA ARG A 128 15.59 10.06 -11.74
C ARG A 128 17.06 9.69 -11.60
N LYS A 129 17.61 9.03 -12.61
CA LYS A 129 19.06 8.88 -12.74
C LYS A 129 19.62 10.24 -13.20
N PRO A 130 20.77 10.68 -12.67
CA PRO A 130 21.42 11.91 -13.10
C PRO A 130 21.81 11.89 -14.58
#